data_AF-A0A7Z9IVJ3-F1
#
_entry.id   AF-A0A7Z9IVJ3-F1
#
_cell.length_a   1.000
_cell.length_b   1.000
_cell.length_c   1.000
_cell.angle_alpha   90.00
_cell.angle_beta   90.00
_cell.angle_gamma   90.00
#
_symmetry.space_group_name_H-M   'P 1'
#
loop_
_entity.id
_entity.type
_entity.pdbx_description
1 polymer ?
#
loop_
_entity_poly.entity_id
_entity_poly.type
_entity_poly.pdbx_seq_one_letter_code
_entity_poly.pdbx_strand_id
1 'polypeptide(L)'
;MGLVKIFQSGHFDNSLDRVPYIVFFVSIIFVGFGSSYYHWTPSNASLFWDRLPMTTAFMSFFAAVLSDRINRSLAIYALLPILIIAGLYSLIYWQRTEASGLGDLRFYGIVQFFPLIAIPLIIWLYRSYRYTLTPPISWAFMWYACAKLLEHFDGEVFNLLGRLVSGHTLKHFAAAVATFYILKMVTLSKSRRETYKYL
;
A
#
# COMPACT_ATOMS: atom_id res chain seq x y z
N MET A 1 3.40 -5.72 19.00
CA MET A 1 2.26 -4.99 19.62
C MET A 1 1.72 -3.78 18.82
N GLY A 2 2.32 -3.36 17.69
CA GLY A 2 1.86 -2.17 16.94
C GLY A 2 0.54 -2.33 16.17
N LEU A 3 0.34 -3.45 15.46
CA LEU A 3 -0.85 -3.70 14.64
C LEU A 3 -2.15 -3.73 15.47
N VAL A 4 -2.13 -4.38 16.63
CA VAL A 4 -3.30 -4.47 17.54
C VAL A 4 -3.83 -3.09 17.93
N LYS A 5 -2.95 -2.09 18.08
CA LYS A 5 -3.35 -0.71 18.41
C LYS A 5 -4.22 -0.05 17.35
N ILE A 6 -4.10 -0.46 16.09
CA ILE A 6 -4.95 0.06 14.99
C ILE A 6 -6.39 -0.44 15.13
N PHE A 7 -6.57 -1.65 15.68
CA PHE A 7 -7.87 -2.26 15.90
C PHE A 7 -8.53 -1.80 17.21
N GLN A 8 -7.75 -1.27 18.15
CA GLN A 8 -8.25 -0.78 19.44
C GLN A 8 -9.03 0.54 19.32
N SER A 9 -10.08 0.67 20.13
CA SER A 9 -10.80 1.93 20.28
C SER A 9 -9.90 3.02 20.88
N GLY A 10 -10.08 4.27 20.45
CA GLY A 10 -9.34 5.43 20.98
C GLY A 10 -7.93 5.63 20.41
N HIS A 11 -7.51 4.90 19.37
CA HIS A 11 -6.29 5.27 18.63
C HIS A 11 -6.52 6.37 17.59
N PHE A 12 -7.74 6.47 17.09
CA PHE A 12 -8.19 7.45 16.12
C PHE A 12 -9.18 8.42 16.75
N ASP A 13 -9.19 9.67 16.30
CA ASP A 13 -10.09 10.71 16.79
C ASP A 13 -11.55 10.39 16.43
N ASN A 14 -11.76 9.73 15.28
CA ASN A 14 -13.03 9.15 14.89
C ASN A 14 -12.84 7.67 14.54
N SER A 15 -13.78 6.82 14.95
CA SER A 15 -13.70 5.37 14.72
C SER A 15 -13.70 4.97 13.25
N LEU A 16 -14.18 5.84 12.34
CA LEU A 16 -14.17 5.60 10.90
C LEU A 16 -12.79 5.81 10.29
N ASP A 17 -11.93 6.66 10.88
CA ASP A 17 -10.60 6.95 10.34
C ASP A 17 -9.71 5.69 10.30
N ARG A 18 -10.03 4.67 11.11
CA ARG A 18 -9.32 3.38 11.13
C ARG A 18 -9.66 2.47 9.95
N VAL A 19 -10.83 2.66 9.31
CA VAL A 19 -11.33 1.77 8.25
C VAL A 19 -10.32 1.58 7.11
N PRO A 20 -9.80 2.64 6.45
CA PRO A 20 -8.86 2.45 5.36
C PRO A 20 -7.54 1.80 5.82
N TYR A 21 -7.10 2.03 7.05
CA TYR A 21 -5.92 1.37 7.61
C TYR A 21 -6.17 -0.12 7.91
N ILE A 22 -7.35 -0.48 8.43
CA ILE A 22 -7.72 -1.88 8.63
C ILE A 22 -7.71 -2.61 7.29
N VAL A 23 -8.36 -2.05 6.27
CA VAL A 23 -8.35 -2.61 4.91
C VAL A 23 -6.92 -2.76 4.42
N PHE A 24 -6.08 -1.72 4.54
CA PHE A 24 -4.67 -1.78 4.16
C PHE A 24 -3.90 -2.92 4.84
N PHE A 25 -3.91 -3.02 6.17
CA PHE A 25 -3.10 -4.01 6.88
C PHE A 25 -3.63 -5.44 6.70
N VAL A 26 -4.95 -5.62 6.62
CA VAL A 26 -5.54 -6.91 6.27
C VAL A 26 -5.13 -7.31 4.86
N SER A 27 -5.19 -6.38 3.89
CA SER A 27 -4.72 -6.60 2.54
C SER A 27 -3.23 -6.96 2.49
N ILE A 28 -2.35 -6.31 3.26
CA ILE A 28 -0.92 -6.69 3.31
C ILE A 28 -0.71 -8.13 3.82
N ILE A 29 -1.48 -8.57 4.81
CA ILE A 29 -1.43 -9.97 5.27
C ILE A 29 -1.81 -10.90 4.12
N PHE A 30 -2.87 -10.58 3.36
CA PHE A 30 -3.27 -11.34 2.19
C PHE A 30 -2.27 -11.25 1.02
N VAL A 31 -1.52 -10.16 0.87
CA VAL A 31 -0.40 -10.09 -0.10
C VAL A 31 0.63 -11.17 0.25
N GLY A 32 0.96 -11.36 1.53
CA GLY A 32 1.88 -12.43 1.94
C GLY A 32 1.40 -13.82 1.49
N PHE A 33 0.12 -14.13 1.69
CA PHE A 33 -0.48 -15.39 1.26
C PHE A 33 -0.56 -15.51 -0.28
N GLY A 34 -1.05 -14.48 -0.96
CA GLY A 34 -1.17 -14.44 -2.42
C GLY A 34 0.18 -14.58 -3.11
N SER A 35 1.20 -13.87 -2.61
CA SER A 35 2.57 -13.95 -3.13
C SER A 35 3.18 -15.32 -2.92
N SER A 36 2.98 -15.92 -1.73
CA SER A 36 3.44 -17.29 -1.46
C SER A 36 2.77 -18.30 -2.41
N TYR A 37 1.47 -18.17 -2.64
CA TYR A 37 0.72 -19.03 -3.56
C TYR A 37 1.17 -18.88 -5.02
N TYR A 38 1.43 -17.65 -5.46
CA TYR A 38 2.00 -17.38 -6.78
C TYR A 38 3.39 -18.02 -6.95
N HIS A 39 4.26 -17.91 -5.95
CA HIS A 39 5.59 -18.52 -6.00
C HIS A 39 5.58 -20.05 -5.93
N TRP A 40 4.60 -20.63 -5.24
CA TRP A 40 4.41 -22.07 -5.20
C TRP A 40 3.94 -22.63 -6.56
N THR A 41 3.03 -21.91 -7.23
CA THR A 41 2.41 -22.35 -8.49
C THR A 41 2.27 -21.16 -9.44
N PRO A 42 3.34 -20.79 -10.17
CA PRO A 42 3.33 -19.61 -11.03
C PRO A 42 2.35 -19.77 -12.19
N SER A 43 1.34 -18.89 -12.26
CA SER A 43 0.35 -18.85 -13.35
C SER A 43 -0.34 -17.48 -13.36
N ASN A 44 -1.05 -17.13 -14.44
CA ASN A 44 -1.86 -15.90 -14.46
C ASN A 44 -2.98 -15.91 -13.40
N ALA A 45 -3.52 -17.09 -13.09
CA ALA A 45 -4.54 -17.25 -12.05
C ALA A 45 -3.97 -17.01 -10.65
N SER A 46 -2.81 -17.58 -10.31
CA SER A 46 -2.17 -17.32 -9.01
C SER A 46 -1.62 -15.90 -8.91
N LEU A 47 -1.18 -15.30 -10.03
CA LEU A 47 -0.76 -13.89 -10.11
C LEU A 47 -1.93 -12.92 -9.87
N PHE A 48 -3.14 -13.27 -10.31
CA PHE A 48 -4.34 -12.50 -9.97
C PHE A 48 -4.54 -12.44 -8.46
N TRP A 49 -4.37 -13.57 -7.76
CA TRP A 49 -4.51 -13.64 -6.30
C TRP A 49 -3.38 -12.95 -5.53
N ASP A 50 -2.20 -12.79 -6.13
CA ASP A 50 -1.13 -11.93 -5.59
C ASP A 50 -1.45 -10.44 -5.77
N ARG A 51 -1.89 -10.05 -6.98
CA ARG A 51 -2.17 -8.65 -7.32
C ARG A 51 -3.43 -8.10 -6.65
N LEU A 52 -4.46 -8.91 -6.43
CA LEU A 52 -5.71 -8.47 -5.82
C LEU A 52 -5.51 -7.80 -4.45
N PRO A 53 -4.98 -8.47 -3.43
CA PRO A 53 -4.73 -7.84 -2.13
C PRO A 53 -3.75 -6.67 -2.23
N MET A 54 -2.79 -6.72 -3.16
CA MET A 54 -1.84 -5.63 -3.38
C MET A 54 -2.55 -4.35 -3.89
N THR A 55 -3.44 -4.47 -4.87
CA THR A 55 -4.23 -3.32 -5.36
C THR A 55 -5.14 -2.77 -4.27
N THR A 56 -5.79 -3.63 -3.48
CA THR A 56 -6.62 -3.20 -2.35
C THR A 56 -5.80 -2.46 -1.31
N ALA A 57 -4.56 -2.88 -1.02
CA ALA A 57 -3.66 -2.17 -0.12
C ALA A 57 -3.33 -0.76 -0.65
N PHE A 58 -2.90 -0.63 -1.91
CA PHE A 58 -2.61 0.70 -2.47
C PHE A 58 -3.81 1.64 -2.47
N MET A 59 -4.97 1.15 -2.89
CA MET A 59 -6.20 1.93 -2.97
C MET A 59 -6.72 2.36 -1.59
N SER A 60 -6.67 1.47 -0.61
CA SER A 60 -7.08 1.79 0.76
C SER A 60 -6.12 2.76 1.44
N PHE A 61 -4.80 2.62 1.23
CA PHE A 61 -3.83 3.58 1.75
C PHE A 61 -3.98 4.96 1.10
N PHE A 62 -4.25 5.01 -0.21
CA PHE A 62 -4.54 6.26 -0.89
C PHE A 62 -5.78 6.95 -0.32
N ALA A 63 -6.86 6.19 -0.10
CA ALA A 63 -8.06 6.68 0.59
C ALA A 63 -7.76 7.14 2.03
N ALA A 64 -6.82 6.50 2.74
CA ALA A 64 -6.39 6.93 4.08
C ALA A 64 -5.76 8.34 4.05
N VAL A 65 -4.89 8.60 3.06
CA VAL A 65 -4.25 9.92 2.88
C VAL A 65 -5.27 10.99 2.53
N LEU A 66 -6.20 10.68 1.61
CA LEU A 66 -7.29 11.59 1.22
C LEU A 66 -8.21 11.91 2.41
N SER A 67 -8.56 10.88 3.19
CA SER A 67 -9.37 11.03 4.40
C SER A 67 -8.69 11.92 5.42
N ASP A 68 -7.37 11.74 5.60
CA ASP A 68 -6.59 12.46 6.60
C ASP A 68 -6.37 13.93 6.24
N ARG A 69 -6.02 14.22 4.98
CA ARG A 69 -5.53 15.55 4.55
C ARG A 69 -6.54 16.42 3.81
N ILE A 70 -7.56 15.82 3.17
CA ILE A 70 -8.49 16.56 2.31
C ILE A 70 -9.90 16.55 2.91
N ASN A 71 -10.56 15.40 2.94
CA ASN A 71 -11.93 15.29 3.44
C ASN A 71 -12.23 13.87 3.92
N ARG A 72 -12.48 13.73 5.22
CA ARG A 72 -12.79 12.45 5.88
C ARG A 72 -13.99 11.75 5.26
N SER A 73 -15.14 12.44 5.22
CA SER A 73 -16.42 11.83 4.84
C SER A 73 -16.42 11.41 3.38
N LEU A 74 -15.95 12.29 2.48
CA LEU A 74 -15.84 11.98 1.06
C LEU A 74 -14.91 10.79 0.83
N ALA A 75 -13.75 10.78 1.48
CA ALA A 75 -12.77 9.72 1.29
C ALA A 75 -13.25 8.35 1.78
N ILE A 76 -13.91 8.29 2.94
CA ILE A 76 -14.35 7.02 3.54
C ILE A 76 -15.61 6.49 2.85
N TYR A 77 -16.61 7.34 2.61
CA TYR A 77 -17.91 6.89 2.12
C TYR A 77 -17.99 6.76 0.60
N ALA A 78 -17.23 7.58 -0.15
CA ALA A 78 -17.26 7.55 -1.62
C ALA A 78 -15.95 7.04 -2.21
N LEU A 79 -14.80 7.64 -1.88
CA LEU A 79 -13.57 7.33 -2.60
C LEU A 79 -13.01 5.94 -2.26
N LEU A 80 -13.03 5.51 -1.00
CA LEU A 80 -12.57 4.18 -0.61
C LEU A 80 -13.28 3.06 -1.41
N PRO A 81 -14.63 2.96 -1.44
CA PRO A 81 -15.28 1.92 -2.22
C PRO A 81 -15.01 2.07 -3.73
N ILE A 82 -15.04 3.29 -4.27
CA ILE A 82 -14.74 3.54 -5.70
C ILE A 82 -13.33 3.06 -6.06
N LEU A 83 -12.33 3.39 -5.25
CA LEU A 83 -10.93 3.02 -5.48
C LEU A 83 -10.74 1.50 -5.41
N ILE A 84 -11.38 0.82 -4.44
CA ILE A 84 -11.34 -0.65 -4.36
C ILE A 84 -11.99 -1.28 -5.59
N ILE A 85 -13.15 -0.79 -6.02
CA ILE A 85 -13.83 -1.27 -7.23
C ILE A 85 -12.98 -1.03 -8.47
N ALA A 86 -12.33 0.14 -8.59
CA ALA A 86 -11.42 0.44 -9.69
C ALA A 86 -10.20 -0.51 -9.71
N GLY A 87 -9.64 -0.82 -8.54
CA GLY A 87 -8.59 -1.83 -8.38
C GLY A 87 -9.03 -3.21 -8.87
N LEU A 88 -10.18 -3.70 -8.40
CA LEU A 88 -10.75 -4.99 -8.82
C LEU A 88 -11.05 -5.01 -10.34
N TYR A 89 -11.67 -3.95 -10.84
CA TYR A 89 -11.98 -3.81 -12.26
C TYR A 89 -10.71 -3.88 -13.13
N SER A 90 -9.63 -3.23 -12.70
CA SER A 90 -8.35 -3.25 -13.43
C SER A 90 -7.80 -4.67 -13.61
N LEU A 91 -7.96 -5.53 -12.60
CA LEU A 91 -7.49 -6.91 -12.63
C LEU A 91 -8.40 -7.82 -13.43
N ILE A 92 -9.72 -7.66 -13.33
CA ILE A 92 -10.69 -8.38 -14.16
C ILE A 92 -10.48 -8.03 -15.63
N TYR A 93 -10.24 -6.75 -15.92
CA TYR A 93 -9.93 -6.28 -17.27
C TYR A 93 -8.66 -6.94 -17.80
N TRP A 94 -7.57 -6.90 -17.04
CA TRP A 94 -6.33 -7.59 -17.40
C TRP A 94 -6.59 -9.08 -17.68
N GLN A 95 -7.24 -9.80 -16.76
CA GLN A 95 -7.49 -11.24 -16.92
C GLN A 95 -8.32 -11.57 -18.18
N ARG A 96 -9.31 -10.74 -18.52
CA ARG A 96 -10.09 -10.92 -19.75
C ARG A 96 -9.26 -10.68 -21.01
N THR A 97 -8.47 -9.61 -21.03
CA THR A 97 -7.61 -9.31 -22.18
C THR A 97 -6.47 -10.32 -22.34
N GLU A 98 -5.95 -10.86 -21.23
CA GLU A 98 -4.99 -11.96 -21.20
C GLU A 98 -5.58 -13.23 -21.81
N ALA A 99 -6.82 -13.58 -21.46
CA ALA A 99 -7.53 -14.73 -22.05
C ALA A 99 -7.76 -14.59 -23.57
N SER A 100 -7.80 -13.35 -24.07
CA SER A 100 -7.84 -13.04 -25.51
C SER A 100 -6.46 -12.86 -26.15
N GLY A 101 -5.36 -13.12 -25.43
CA GLY A 101 -3.98 -13.03 -25.93
C GLY A 101 -3.37 -11.62 -25.96
N LEU A 102 -4.04 -10.60 -25.40
CA LEU A 102 -3.57 -9.21 -25.39
C LEU A 102 -2.82 -8.81 -24.11
N GLY A 103 -3.27 -9.29 -22.95
CA GLY A 103 -2.63 -9.04 -21.66
C GLY A 103 -2.51 -7.55 -21.26
N ASP A 104 -3.58 -6.77 -21.43
CA ASP A 104 -3.54 -5.32 -21.22
C ASP A 104 -3.50 -4.95 -19.72
N LEU A 105 -2.40 -4.30 -19.33
CA LEU A 105 -2.11 -3.89 -17.96
C LEU A 105 -2.29 -2.39 -17.71
N ARG A 106 -2.77 -1.60 -18.67
CA ARG A 106 -2.81 -0.12 -18.55
C ARG A 106 -3.56 0.34 -17.31
N PHE A 107 -4.76 -0.20 -17.06
CA PHE A 107 -5.53 0.15 -15.86
C PHE A 107 -4.87 -0.30 -14.57
N TYR A 108 -4.25 -1.48 -14.57
CA TYR A 108 -3.50 -1.97 -13.41
C TYR A 108 -2.28 -1.07 -13.12
N GLY A 109 -1.59 -0.61 -14.17
CA GLY A 109 -0.52 0.37 -14.08
C GLY A 109 -0.99 1.69 -13.44
N ILE A 110 -2.16 2.21 -13.85
CA ILE A 110 -2.74 3.40 -13.21
C ILE A 110 -2.98 3.16 -11.72
N VAL A 111 -3.62 2.05 -11.35
CA VAL A 111 -3.87 1.67 -9.94
C VAL A 111 -2.57 1.60 -9.13
N GLN A 112 -1.48 1.13 -9.74
CA GLN A 112 -0.19 0.98 -9.06
C GLN A 112 0.60 2.29 -8.96
N PHE A 113 0.64 3.08 -10.02
CA PHE A 113 1.55 4.24 -10.12
C PHE A 113 0.89 5.58 -9.83
N PHE A 114 -0.42 5.73 -10.05
CA PHE A 114 -1.11 7.01 -9.76
C PHE A 114 -1.02 7.39 -8.28
N PRO A 115 -1.28 6.50 -7.29
CA PRO A 115 -1.12 6.84 -5.87
C PRO A 115 0.32 7.24 -5.51
N LEU A 116 1.33 6.68 -6.18
CA LEU A 116 2.73 6.99 -5.89
C LEU A 116 3.09 8.43 -6.25
N ILE A 117 2.38 9.04 -7.21
CA ILE A 117 2.57 10.43 -7.60
C ILE A 117 1.60 11.33 -6.81
N ALA A 118 0.34 10.90 -6.70
CA ALA A 118 -0.72 11.67 -6.06
C ALA A 118 -0.46 11.89 -4.56
N ILE A 119 0.01 10.88 -3.82
CA ILE A 119 0.23 11.00 -2.37
C ILE A 119 1.32 12.04 -2.04
N PRO A 120 2.53 12.02 -2.61
CA PRO A 120 3.52 13.07 -2.40
C PRO A 120 2.98 14.46 -2.73
N LEU A 121 2.24 14.59 -3.83
CA LEU A 121 1.62 15.85 -4.23
C LEU A 121 0.60 16.34 -3.19
N ILE A 122 -0.26 15.45 -2.68
CA ILE A 122 -1.23 15.77 -1.63
C ILE A 122 -0.52 16.16 -0.33
N ILE A 123 0.56 15.47 0.05
CA ILE A 123 1.34 15.82 1.25
C ILE A 123 1.95 17.21 1.12
N TRP A 124 2.41 17.57 -0.08
CA TRP A 124 2.99 18.87 -0.38
C TRP A 124 1.96 20.00 -0.37
N LEU A 125 0.81 19.79 -1.03
CA LEU A 125 -0.27 20.78 -1.13
C LEU A 125 -1.07 20.94 0.18
N TYR A 126 -1.35 19.85 0.88
CA TYR A 126 -2.17 19.81 2.09
C TYR A 126 -1.31 19.48 3.31
N ARG A 127 -0.67 20.51 3.89
CA ARG A 127 0.30 20.34 4.99
C ARG A 127 -0.31 19.92 6.32
N SER A 128 -1.60 20.19 6.54
CA SER A 128 -2.32 19.75 7.74
C SER A 128 -2.65 18.25 7.65
N TYR A 129 -2.43 17.52 8.75
CA TYR A 129 -2.67 16.09 8.84
C TYR A 129 -2.98 15.70 10.28
N ARG A 130 -3.73 14.60 10.49
CA ARG A 130 -3.95 13.99 11.82
C ARG A 130 -3.15 12.71 12.00
N TYR A 131 -3.02 11.90 10.95
CA TYR A 131 -2.42 10.55 11.02
C TYR A 131 -1.19 10.37 10.14
N THR A 132 -1.10 11.07 9.01
CA THR A 132 -0.10 10.86 7.97
C THR A 132 1.18 11.66 8.20
N LEU A 133 1.91 11.36 9.29
CA LEU A 133 3.18 12.01 9.62
C LEU A 133 4.16 11.97 8.43
N THR A 134 4.69 13.14 8.06
CA THR A 134 5.58 13.28 6.89
C THR A 134 6.85 12.43 6.98
N PRO A 135 7.63 12.39 8.08
CA PRO A 135 8.88 11.62 8.07
C PRO A 135 8.66 10.10 7.87
N PRO A 136 7.76 9.42 8.62
CA PRO A 136 7.49 8.00 8.39
C PRO A 136 6.94 7.69 6.99
N ILE A 137 6.01 8.48 6.46
CA ILE A 137 5.46 8.22 5.12
C ILE A 137 6.54 8.43 4.04
N SER A 138 7.43 9.42 4.19
CA SER A 138 8.57 9.60 3.28
C SER A 138 9.51 8.38 3.28
N TRP A 139 9.81 7.81 4.45
CA TRP A 139 10.60 6.57 4.53
C TRP A 139 9.88 5.40 3.87
N ALA A 140 8.56 5.27 4.04
CA ALA A 140 7.79 4.23 3.37
C ALA A 140 7.88 4.34 1.84
N PHE A 141 7.78 5.56 1.29
CA PHE A 141 7.93 5.82 -0.14
C PHE A 141 9.33 5.49 -0.65
N MET A 142 10.37 5.88 0.10
CA MET A 142 11.76 5.56 -0.25
C MET A 142 11.99 4.05 -0.30
N TRP A 143 11.54 3.30 0.73
CA TRP A 143 11.69 1.85 0.76
C TRP A 143 10.88 1.14 -0.33
N TYR A 144 9.68 1.64 -0.66
CA TYR A 144 8.91 1.11 -1.76
C TYR A 144 9.55 1.40 -3.12
N ALA A 145 10.15 2.59 -3.32
CA ALA A 145 10.94 2.89 -4.50
C ALA A 145 12.16 1.95 -4.61
N CYS A 146 12.86 1.70 -3.51
CA CYS A 146 13.92 0.69 -3.45
C CYS A 146 13.41 -0.70 -3.85
N ALA A 147 12.22 -1.11 -3.38
CA ALA A 147 11.63 -2.38 -3.78
C ALA A 147 11.41 -2.46 -5.31
N LYS A 148 10.92 -1.39 -5.94
CA LYS A 148 10.74 -1.33 -7.40
C LYS A 148 12.06 -1.36 -8.17
N LEU A 149 13.10 -0.71 -7.65
CA LEU A 149 14.44 -0.78 -8.25
C LEU A 149 15.03 -2.19 -8.14
N LEU A 150 14.91 -2.83 -6.98
CA LEU A 150 15.37 -4.20 -6.76
C LEU A 150 14.63 -5.20 -7.65
N GLU A 151 13.33 -4.98 -7.89
CA GLU A 151 12.55 -5.77 -8.85
C GLU A 151 13.01 -5.58 -10.30
N HIS A 152 13.33 -4.34 -10.67
CA HIS A 152 13.76 -4.02 -12.03
C HIS A 152 15.14 -4.61 -12.36
N PHE A 153 16.06 -4.58 -11.39
CA PHE A 153 17.43 -5.07 -11.51
C PHE A 153 17.62 -6.45 -10.87
N ASP A 154 16.61 -7.33 -10.93
CA ASP A 154 16.62 -8.61 -10.21
C ASP A 154 17.85 -9.48 -10.54
N GLY A 155 18.16 -9.62 -11.84
CA GLY A 155 19.28 -10.43 -12.32
C GLY A 155 20.64 -9.80 -12.02
N GLU A 156 20.76 -8.48 -12.16
CA GLU A 156 21.98 -7.73 -11.85
C GLU A 156 22.30 -7.81 -10.35
N VAL A 157 21.29 -7.65 -9.49
CA VAL A 157 21.42 -7.81 -8.04
C VAL A 157 21.82 -9.25 -7.70
N PHE A 158 21.19 -10.24 -8.34
CA PHE A 158 21.53 -11.64 -8.11
C PHE A 158 22.99 -11.95 -8.47
N ASN A 159 23.49 -11.42 -9.58
CA ASN A 159 24.88 -11.60 -9.99
C ASN A 159 25.86 -10.84 -9.08
N LEU A 160 25.53 -9.61 -8.69
CA LEU A 160 26.36 -8.78 -7.80
C LEU A 160 26.53 -9.42 -6.42
N LEU A 161 25.47 -10.05 -5.90
CA LEU A 161 25.45 -10.71 -4.58
C LEU A 161 25.93 -12.16 -4.61
N GLY A 162 26.67 -12.56 -5.65
CA GLY A 162 27.25 -13.91 -5.74
C GLY A 162 26.21 -15.02 -5.85
N ARG A 163 25.03 -14.74 -6.44
CA ARG A 163 23.93 -15.69 -6.66
C ARG A 163 23.31 -16.28 -5.39
N LEU A 164 23.46 -15.60 -4.25
CA LEU A 164 22.87 -16.02 -2.97
C LEU A 164 21.48 -15.43 -2.76
N VAL A 165 21.26 -14.17 -3.16
CA VAL A 165 20.01 -13.44 -2.95
C VAL A 165 19.68 -12.64 -4.20
N SER A 166 18.44 -12.74 -4.70
CA SER A 166 17.99 -12.00 -5.87
C SER A 166 17.35 -10.66 -5.49
N GLY A 167 17.25 -9.75 -6.45
CA GLY A 167 16.53 -8.49 -6.25
C GLY A 167 15.05 -8.71 -5.89
N HIS A 168 14.45 -9.79 -6.39
CA HIS A 168 13.09 -10.22 -6.07
C HIS A 168 12.94 -10.70 -4.63
N THR A 169 13.94 -11.33 -4.02
CA THR A 169 13.91 -11.58 -2.57
C THR A 169 14.00 -10.26 -1.79
N LEU A 170 14.93 -9.39 -2.18
CA LEU A 170 15.15 -8.11 -1.50
C LEU A 170 13.98 -7.13 -1.67
N LYS A 171 13.23 -7.19 -2.78
CA LYS A 171 12.06 -6.33 -2.99
C LYS A 171 10.97 -6.62 -1.95
N HIS A 172 10.75 -7.88 -1.61
CA HIS A 172 9.76 -8.28 -0.61
C HIS A 172 10.17 -7.78 0.78
N PHE A 173 11.45 -7.88 1.10
CA PHE A 173 11.99 -7.30 2.33
C PHE A 173 11.82 -5.77 2.35
N ALA A 174 12.22 -5.07 1.28
CA ALA A 174 12.08 -3.62 1.17
C ALA A 174 10.60 -3.16 1.26
N ALA A 175 9.67 -3.89 0.62
CA ALA A 175 8.24 -3.64 0.71
C ALA A 175 7.71 -3.87 2.14
N ALA A 176 8.18 -4.90 2.84
CA ALA A 176 7.82 -5.13 4.25
C ALA A 176 8.32 -3.99 5.16
N VAL A 177 9.54 -3.47 4.93
CA VAL A 177 10.06 -2.30 5.63
C VAL A 177 9.22 -1.05 5.33
N ALA A 178 8.79 -0.86 4.08
CA ALA A 178 7.87 0.23 3.73
C ALA A 178 6.56 0.14 4.52
N THR A 179 5.93 -1.04 4.59
CA THR A 179 4.72 -1.26 5.42
C THR A 179 4.99 -1.00 6.89
N PHE A 180 6.15 -1.39 7.42
CA PHE A 180 6.54 -1.10 8.80
C PHE A 180 6.58 0.41 9.08
N TYR A 181 7.06 1.22 8.14
CA TYR A 181 7.02 2.67 8.26
C TYR A 181 5.60 3.25 8.24
N ILE A 182 4.68 2.65 7.48
CA ILE A 182 3.24 3.00 7.56
C ILE A 182 2.66 2.65 8.94
N LEU A 183 3.03 1.51 9.52
CA LEU A 183 2.63 1.16 10.88
C LEU A 183 3.19 2.16 11.91
N LYS A 184 4.47 2.53 11.79
CA LYS A 184 5.10 3.57 12.61
C LYS A 184 4.38 4.91 12.47
N MET A 185 4.03 5.31 11.25
CA MET A 185 3.30 6.54 10.96
C MET A 185 2.01 6.62 11.79
N VAL A 186 1.15 5.60 11.68
CA VAL A 186 -0.15 5.57 12.37
C VAL A 186 0.05 5.51 13.88
N THR A 187 0.99 4.70 14.38
CA THR A 187 1.21 4.52 15.82
C THR A 187 1.80 5.76 16.50
N LEU A 188 2.78 6.42 15.89
CA LEU A 188 3.39 7.64 16.42
C LEU A 188 2.43 8.84 16.37
N SER A 189 1.49 8.86 15.42
CA SER A 189 0.53 9.96 15.30
C SER A 189 -0.30 10.16 16.56
N LYS A 190 -0.69 9.09 17.26
CA LYS A 190 -1.44 9.16 18.52
C LYS A 190 -0.63 9.85 19.61
N SER A 191 0.60 9.40 19.86
CA SER A 191 1.47 9.97 20.91
C SER A 191 1.71 11.46 20.69
N ARG A 192 1.90 11.86 19.42
CA ARG A 192 2.04 13.28 19.07
C ARG A 192 0.76 14.06 19.36
N ARG A 193 -0.42 13.54 18.98
CA ARG A 193 -1.71 14.18 19.28
C ARG A 193 -1.98 14.30 20.78
N GLU A 194 -1.60 13.30 21.57
CA GLU A 194 -1.73 13.35 23.04
C GLU A 194 -0.83 14.43 23.64
N THR A 195 0.42 14.57 23.16
CA THR A 195 1.35 15.61 23.65
C THR A 195 0.80 17.02 23.42
N TYR A 196 0.23 17.28 22.24
CA TYR A 196 -0.33 18.60 21.90
C TYR A 196 -1.70 18.89 22.54
N LYS A 197 -2.37 17.92 23.17
CA LYS A 197 -3.62 18.19 23.92
C LYS A 197 -3.37 18.92 25.24
N TYR A 198 -2.13 18.94 25.74
CA TYR A 198 -1.75 19.52 27.02
C TYR A 198 -0.87 20.78 26.90
N LEU A 199 -0.70 21.29 25.68
CA LEU A 199 -0.03 22.56 25.35
C LEU A 199 -1.08 23.55 24.85
#